data_AF-A0A7S0EED0-F1
#
_entry.id   AF-A0A7S0EED0-F1
#
_cell.length_a   1.000
_cell.length_b   1.000
_cell.length_c   1.000
_cell.angle_alpha   90.00
_cell.angle_beta   90.00
_cell.angle_gamma   90.00
#
_symmetry.space_group_name_H-M   'P 1'
#
loop_
_entity.id
_entity.type
_entity.pdbx_description
1 polymer ?
#
loop_
_entity_poly.entity_id
_entity_poly.type
_entity_poly.pdbx_seq_one_letter_code
_entity_poly.pdbx_strand_id
1 'polypeptide(L)'
;SRCGMQDDQDSHVQLLMDACAVALGGALPLHHIRSCPSLLQPIQDELDKVTCGDLGVDASDSDVSASMVEVYRGRSFGVTVLSLPAGASLPMQDLQDML
;
A
#
# COMPACT_ATOMS: atom_id res chain seq x y z
N SER A 1 8.31 33.53 -14.84
CA SER A 1 7.42 32.37 -14.90
C SER A 1 7.51 31.62 -13.59
N ARG A 2 6.45 31.67 -12.77
CA ARG A 2 6.35 30.87 -11.54
C ARG A 2 5.93 29.46 -11.98
N CYS A 3 6.87 28.54 -12.09
CA CYS A 3 6.54 27.12 -12.18
C CYS A 3 6.39 26.60 -10.75
N GLY A 4 5.26 25.95 -10.49
CA GLY A 4 4.67 25.71 -9.19
C GLY A 4 5.56 24.94 -8.22
N MET A 5 5.44 25.30 -6.96
CA MET A 5 5.65 24.37 -5.85
C MET A 5 4.52 23.36 -5.93
N GLN A 6 4.81 22.12 -6.28
CA GLN A 6 3.79 21.08 -6.43
C GLN A 6 4.34 19.75 -5.89
N ASP A 7 3.82 19.39 -4.71
CA ASP A 7 3.62 18.04 -4.17
C ASP A 7 4.85 17.12 -4.00
N ASP A 8 5.65 17.34 -2.96
CA ASP A 8 6.61 16.33 -2.45
C ASP A 8 5.91 15.16 -1.70
N GLN A 9 4.62 15.27 -1.39
CA GLN A 9 3.85 14.24 -0.65
C GLN A 9 3.47 13.02 -1.51
N ASP A 10 3.31 13.16 -2.82
CA ASP A 10 3.01 12.05 -3.73
C ASP A 10 4.23 11.14 -4.01
N SER A 11 5.42 11.51 -3.54
CA SER A 11 6.68 10.83 -3.90
C SER A 11 6.77 9.40 -3.35
N HIS A 12 6.48 9.19 -2.06
CA HIS A 12 6.65 7.88 -1.43
C HIS A 12 5.62 6.86 -1.89
N VAL A 13 4.37 7.28 -2.08
CA VAL A 13 3.34 6.39 -2.62
C VAL A 13 3.67 5.99 -4.05
N GLN A 14 4.12 6.93 -4.89
CA GLN A 14 4.54 6.62 -6.25
C GLN A 14 5.75 5.67 -6.27
N LEU A 15 6.76 5.91 -5.44
CA LEU A 15 7.93 5.03 -5.30
C LEU A 15 7.54 3.63 -4.80
N LEU A 16 6.57 3.54 -3.88
CA LEU A 16 6.02 2.27 -3.43
C LEU A 16 5.31 1.53 -4.58
N MET A 17 4.53 2.23 -5.41
CA MET A 17 3.88 1.61 -6.57
C MET A 17 4.90 1.11 -7.59
N ASP A 18 5.96 1.88 -7.84
CA ASP A 18 7.04 1.50 -8.75
C ASP A 18 7.82 0.28 -8.23
N ALA A 19 8.15 0.26 -6.93
CA ALA A 19 8.78 -0.89 -6.29
C ALA A 19 7.90 -2.16 -6.37
N CYS A 20 6.59 -2.01 -6.12
CA CYS A 20 5.62 -3.09 -6.30
C CYS A 20 5.57 -3.58 -7.76
N ALA A 21 5.55 -2.67 -8.74
CA ALA A 21 5.54 -3.03 -10.14
C ALA A 21 6.81 -3.77 -10.58
N VAL A 22 7.98 -3.39 -10.06
CA VAL A 22 9.24 -4.08 -10.35
C VAL A 22 9.26 -5.48 -9.73
N ALA A 23 8.88 -5.61 -8.46
CA ALA A 23 8.97 -6.88 -7.75
C ALA A 23 7.84 -7.86 -8.14
N LEU A 24 6.62 -7.36 -8.37
CA LEU A 24 5.40 -8.15 -8.54
C LEU A 24 4.84 -8.09 -9.97
N GLY A 25 5.26 -7.13 -10.80
CA GLY A 25 4.76 -6.96 -12.17
C GLY A 25 5.40 -7.92 -13.19
N GLY A 26 6.48 -8.60 -12.83
CA GLY A 26 7.13 -9.60 -13.67
C GLY A 26 6.35 -10.92 -13.75
N ALA A 27 6.66 -11.76 -14.75
CA ALA A 27 6.07 -13.09 -14.91
C ALA A 27 6.60 -14.13 -13.90
N LEU A 28 7.31 -13.69 -12.85
CA LEU A 28 7.86 -14.60 -11.85
C LEU A 28 6.72 -15.18 -11.01
N PRO A 29 6.66 -16.50 -10.82
CA PRO A 29 5.72 -17.11 -9.90
C PRO A 29 5.88 -16.54 -8.48
N LEU A 30 4.77 -16.30 -7.78
CA LEU A 30 4.77 -15.74 -6.42
C LEU A 30 5.66 -16.52 -5.43
N HIS A 31 5.82 -17.83 -5.63
CA HIS A 31 6.71 -18.65 -4.79
C HIS A 31 8.20 -18.28 -4.91
N HIS A 32 8.64 -17.83 -6.10
CA HIS A 32 10.00 -17.35 -6.30
C HIS A 32 10.21 -15.99 -5.64
N ILE A 33 9.22 -15.10 -5.73
CA ILE A 33 9.27 -13.79 -5.07
C ILE A 33 9.40 -13.96 -3.55
N ARG A 34 8.60 -14.85 -2.95
CA ARG A 34 8.70 -15.18 -1.51
C ARG A 34 10.05 -15.78 -1.10
N SER A 35 10.76 -16.42 -2.02
CA SER A 35 12.06 -17.04 -1.76
C SER A 35 13.23 -16.07 -1.94
N CYS A 36 12.96 -14.84 -2.40
CA CYS A 36 13.96 -13.80 -2.66
C CYS A 36 13.62 -12.51 -1.90
N PRO A 37 13.96 -12.43 -0.59
CA PRO A 37 13.66 -11.25 0.23
C PRO A 37 14.20 -9.93 -0.34
N SER A 38 15.33 -9.98 -1.05
CA SER A 38 15.92 -8.83 -1.72
C SER A 38 15.03 -8.19 -2.79
N LEU A 39 14.08 -8.93 -3.37
CA LEU A 39 13.08 -8.37 -4.30
C LEU A 39 11.98 -7.60 -3.56
N LEU A 40 11.71 -7.96 -2.30
CA LEU A 40 10.69 -7.31 -1.46
C LEU A 40 11.27 -6.16 -0.62
N GLN A 41 12.59 -6.15 -0.40
CA GLN A 41 13.26 -5.12 0.39
C GLN A 41 12.92 -3.70 -0.06
N PRO A 42 12.93 -3.35 -1.37
CA PRO A 42 12.59 -1.98 -1.80
C PRO A 42 11.13 -1.60 -1.49
N ILE A 43 10.22 -2.58 -1.50
CA ILE A 43 8.82 -2.35 -1.08
C ILE A 43 8.76 -2.02 0.40
N GLN A 44 9.47 -2.78 1.24
CA GLN A 44 9.52 -2.53 2.70
C GLN A 44 10.15 -1.17 3.02
N ASP A 45 11.27 -0.84 2.37
CA ASP A 45 11.99 0.42 2.61
C ASP A 45 11.14 1.66 2.32
N GLU A 46 10.26 1.62 1.30
CA GLU A 46 9.32 2.71 1.02
C GLU A 46 8.07 2.64 1.88
N LEU A 47 7.53 1.43 2.16
CA LEU A 47 6.36 1.28 3.02
C LEU A 47 6.61 1.83 4.43
N ASP A 48 7.82 1.70 4.96
CA ASP A 48 8.22 2.26 6.26
C ASP A 48 8.23 3.80 6.30
N LYS A 49 8.22 4.45 5.13
CA LYS A 49 8.21 5.91 4.98
C LYS A 49 6.81 6.46 4.69
N VAL A 50 5.90 5.63 4.19
CA VAL A 50 4.53 6.02 3.86
C VAL A 50 3.76 6.34 5.14
N THR A 51 3.14 7.51 5.15
CA THR A 51 2.29 7.99 6.24
C THR A 51 0.82 7.99 5.81
N CYS A 52 -0.09 8.09 6.78
CA CYS A 52 -1.53 8.21 6.48
C CYS A 52 -1.83 9.44 5.60
N GLY A 53 -1.08 10.53 5.78
CA GLY A 53 -1.22 11.75 4.97
C GLY A 53 -0.90 11.51 3.50
N ASP A 54 0.12 10.70 3.20
CA ASP A 54 0.50 10.38 1.81
C ASP A 54 -0.59 9.55 1.11
N LEU A 55 -1.39 8.81 1.87
CA LEU A 55 -2.49 7.98 1.37
C LEU A 55 -3.84 8.74 1.35
N GLY A 56 -3.84 10.02 1.71
CA GLY A 56 -5.07 10.81 1.86
C GLY A 56 -6.01 10.26 2.93
N VAL A 57 -5.48 9.52 3.92
CA VAL A 57 -6.24 8.93 5.01
C VAL A 57 -6.09 9.83 6.24
N ASP A 58 -7.12 10.61 6.52
CA ASP A 58 -7.20 11.37 7.75
C ASP A 58 -7.59 10.45 8.91
N ALA A 59 -6.74 10.35 9.95
CA ALA A 59 -7.07 9.68 11.21
C ALA A 59 -8.10 10.47 12.06
N SER A 60 -8.70 11.51 11.48
CA SER A 60 -9.48 12.55 12.14
C SER A 60 -10.90 12.12 12.46
N ASP A 61 -11.43 11.09 11.82
CA ASP A 61 -12.79 10.66 12.08
C ASP A 61 -12.82 9.55 13.12
N SER A 62 -13.56 9.84 14.17
CA SER A 62 -14.03 8.92 15.20
C SER A 62 -15.04 7.94 14.58
N ASP A 63 -14.70 7.35 13.43
CA ASP A 63 -15.56 6.42 12.73
C ASP A 63 -15.65 5.15 13.56
N VAL A 64 -16.86 4.93 14.09
CA VAL A 64 -17.24 3.75 14.89
C VAL A 64 -17.22 2.46 14.03
N SER A 65 -16.81 2.57 12.76
CA SER A 65 -16.89 1.52 11.74
C SER A 65 -15.56 1.36 11.01
N ALA A 66 -15.28 0.13 10.56
CA ALA A 66 -14.15 -0.13 9.69
C ALA A 66 -14.36 0.54 8.32
N SER A 67 -13.30 1.10 7.75
CA SER A 67 -13.30 1.65 6.40
C SER A 67 -12.15 1.07 5.58
N MET A 68 -12.35 1.02 4.26
CA MET A 68 -11.40 0.48 3.30
C MET A 68 -11.22 1.51 2.19
N VAL A 69 -9.96 1.85 1.89
CA VAL A 69 -9.59 2.74 0.80
C VAL A 69 -8.70 1.97 -0.17
N GLU A 70 -9.20 1.78 -1.39
CA GLU A 70 -8.41 1.20 -2.49
C GLU A 70 -7.52 2.30 -3.07
N VAL A 71 -6.21 2.22 -2.80
CA VAL A 71 -5.21 3.19 -3.26
C VAL A 71 -4.78 2.86 -4.69
N TYR A 72 -4.62 1.57 -4.98
CA TYR A 72 -4.24 1.09 -6.30
C TYR A 72 -4.79 -0.31 -6.55
N ARG A 73 -5.25 -0.57 -7.78
CA ARG A 73 -5.66 -1.89 -8.24
C ARG A 73 -5.08 -2.19 -9.62
N GLY A 74 -4.01 -2.96 -9.61
CA GLY A 74 -3.38 -3.49 -10.81
C GLY A 74 -3.80 -4.94 -11.09
N ARG A 75 -3.30 -5.48 -12.20
CA ARG A 75 -3.51 -6.91 -12.54
C ARG A 75 -2.62 -7.84 -11.71
N SER A 76 -1.45 -7.37 -11.31
CA SER A 76 -0.44 -8.19 -10.62
C SER A 76 -0.34 -7.90 -9.12
N PHE A 77 -0.79 -6.72 -8.67
CA PHE A 77 -0.83 -6.33 -7.28
C PHE A 77 -1.91 -5.29 -7.03
N GLY A 78 -2.35 -5.17 -5.78
CA GLY A 78 -3.22 -4.10 -5.30
C GLY A 78 -2.67 -3.53 -4.00
N VAL A 79 -3.00 -2.27 -3.72
CA VAL A 79 -2.68 -1.59 -2.46
C VAL A 79 -3.97 -1.06 -1.88
N THR A 80 -4.27 -1.48 -0.66
CA THR A 80 -5.48 -1.12 0.07
C THR A 80 -5.11 -0.72 1.49
N VAL A 81 -5.72 0.33 1.99
CA VAL A 81 -5.64 0.76 3.38
C VAL A 81 -6.92 0.35 4.09
N LEU A 82 -6.76 -0.29 5.24
CA LEU A 82 -7.87 -0.68 6.12
C LEU A 82 -7.75 0.11 7.42
N SER A 83 -8.73 0.96 7.68
CA SER A 83 -8.87 1.67 8.95
C SER A 83 -9.82 0.88 9.83
N LEU A 84 -9.34 0.45 11.00
CA LEU A 84 -10.09 -0.41 11.91
C LEU A 84 -10.37 0.35 13.22
N PRO A 85 -11.61 0.33 13.72
CA PRO A 85 -11.90 0.90 15.02
C PRO A 85 -11.24 0.07 16.11
N ALA A 86 -11.00 0.70 17.26
CA ALA A 86 -10.42 0.02 18.42
C ALA A 86 -11.26 -1.21 18.81
N GLY A 87 -10.61 -2.38 18.90
CA GLY A 87 -11.28 -3.64 19.23
C GLY A 87 -11.87 -4.39 18.04
N ALA A 88 -11.78 -3.87 16.81
CA ALA A 88 -12.11 -4.63 15.61
C ALA A 88 -11.10 -5.76 15.37
N SER A 89 -11.60 -6.88 14.84
CA SER A 89 -10.79 -8.04 14.45
C SER A 89 -10.98 -8.34 12.97
N LEU A 90 -9.89 -8.54 12.24
CA LEU A 90 -9.90 -9.11 10.90
C LEU A 90 -9.82 -10.63 11.01
N PRO A 91 -10.87 -11.38 10.65
CA PRO A 91 -10.78 -12.83 10.62
C PRO A 91 -9.84 -13.27 9.49
N MET A 92 -9.09 -14.34 9.72
CA MET A 92 -8.07 -14.84 8.77
C MET A 92 -8.66 -15.25 7.41
N GLN A 93 -9.96 -15.55 7.35
CA GLN A 93 -10.68 -15.91 6.11
C GLN A 93 -10.80 -14.70 5.17
N ASP A 94 -11.11 -13.52 5.69
CA ASP A 94 -11.18 -12.29 4.89
C ASP A 94 -9.81 -11.93 4.28
N LEU A 95 -8.72 -12.34 4.94
CA LEU A 95 -7.36 -12.16 4.39
C LEU A 95 -7.07 -13.11 3.22
N GLN A 96 -7.72 -14.28 3.17
CA GLN A 96 -7.57 -15.25 2.08
C GLN A 96 -8.45 -14.90 0.89
N ASP A 97 -9.63 -14.32 1.12
CA ASP A 97 -10.51 -13.86 0.04
C ASP A 97 -10.01 -12.56 -0.64
N MET A 98 -9.12 -11.81 0.03
CA MET A 98 -8.41 -10.66 -0.55
C MET A 98 -7.11 -11.00 -1.30
N LEU A 99 -6.60 -12.23 -1.20
CA LEU A 99 -5.32 -12.70 -1.79
C LEU A 99 -5.51 -13.68 -2.95
#